data_AF-A0A1H2QEK0-F1
#
_entry.id   AF-A0A1H2QEK0-F1
#
_cell.length_a   1.000
_cell.length_b   1.000
_cell.length_c   1.000
_cell.angle_alpha   90.00
_cell.angle_beta   90.00
_cell.angle_gamma   90.00
#
_symmetry.space_group_name_H-M   'P 1'
#
loop_
_entity.id
_entity.type
_entity.pdbx_description
1 polymer ?
#
loop_
_entity_poly.entity_id
_entity_poly.type
_entity_poly.pdbx_seq_one_letter_code
_entity_poly.pdbx_strand_id
1 'polypeptide(L)'
;MKQTSSSKTQATSDDEAPALSQADFDRAQLRVAGKDVSRAEWQAAVRARVTKQRIDIMLDTPIIEHFKSLAGERGYRTLINDTLRRVIETGHLEADLRQIIREELRSATHD
;
A
#
# COMPACT_ATOMS: atom_id res chain seq x y z
N MET A 1 0.34 -2.67 26.99
CA MET A 1 1.56 -3.34 26.48
C MET A 1 1.49 -3.28 24.95
N LYS A 2 2.49 -2.69 24.27
CA LYS A 2 2.47 -2.53 22.81
C LYS A 2 3.19 -3.71 22.18
N GLN A 3 2.49 -4.47 21.34
CA GLN A 3 3.02 -5.59 20.56
C GLN A 3 3.87 -5.03 19.40
N THR A 4 5.14 -5.43 19.33
CA THR A 4 6.02 -5.19 18.19
C THR A 4 6.07 -6.48 17.37
N SER A 5 5.46 -6.49 16.18
CA SER A 5 5.50 -7.63 15.27
C SER A 5 6.90 -7.79 14.68
N SER A 6 7.54 -8.93 14.96
CA SER A 6 8.84 -9.30 14.39
C SER A 6 8.61 -10.27 13.23
N SER A 7 8.55 -9.80 11.98
CA SER A 7 8.56 -10.70 10.82
C SER A 7 9.99 -11.11 10.50
N LYS A 8 10.33 -12.37 10.75
CA LYS A 8 11.64 -12.96 10.48
C LYS A 8 11.75 -13.34 9.00
N THR A 9 12.13 -12.40 8.15
CA THR A 9 12.48 -12.69 6.75
C THR A 9 13.89 -13.26 6.72
N GLN A 10 14.03 -14.53 6.34
CA GLN A 10 15.35 -15.12 6.08
C GLN A 10 15.93 -14.46 4.83
N ALA A 11 17.07 -13.79 4.98
CA ALA A 11 17.82 -13.19 3.90
C ALA A 11 18.73 -14.24 3.27
N THR A 12 18.42 -14.67 2.05
CA THR A 12 19.41 -15.28 1.16
C THR A 12 19.97 -14.15 0.29
N SER A 13 20.99 -13.47 0.77
CA SER A 13 21.72 -12.47 -0.02
C SER A 13 23.17 -12.45 0.46
N ASP A 14 24.10 -12.76 -0.44
CA ASP A 14 25.55 -12.53 -0.30
C ASP A 14 25.86 -11.03 -0.37
N ASP A 15 25.12 -10.22 0.38
CA ASP A 15 25.32 -8.78 0.46
C ASP A 15 26.04 -8.48 1.77
N GLU A 16 27.32 -8.10 1.67
CA GLU A 16 28.16 -7.59 2.77
C GLU A 16 27.69 -6.19 3.22
N ALA A 17 26.38 -5.95 3.19
CA ALA A 17 25.75 -4.77 3.71
C ALA A 17 25.67 -4.87 5.24
N PRO A 18 26.12 -3.84 5.97
CA PRO A 18 26.03 -3.84 7.42
C PRO A 18 24.57 -3.94 7.88
N ALA A 19 24.34 -4.73 8.92
CA ALA A 19 23.01 -4.87 9.51
C ALA A 19 22.52 -3.50 10.00
N LEU A 20 21.34 -3.09 9.53
CA LEU A 20 20.74 -1.82 9.92
C LEU A 20 20.47 -1.79 11.43
N SER A 21 21.02 -0.78 12.10
CA SER A 21 20.87 -0.52 13.53
C SER A 21 19.89 0.63 13.80
N GLN A 22 19.41 0.76 15.04
CA GLN A 22 18.56 1.89 15.44
C GLN A 22 19.26 3.25 15.22
N ALA A 23 20.59 3.31 15.42
CA ALA A 23 21.38 4.51 15.18
C ALA A 23 21.39 4.93 13.70
N ASP A 24 21.15 3.99 12.77
CA ASP A 24 21.02 4.29 11.34
C ASP A 24 19.71 5.02 11.05
N PHE A 25 18.63 4.65 11.75
CA PHE A 25 17.34 5.34 11.66
C PHE A 25 17.36 6.70 12.37
N ASP A 26 18.09 6.80 13.49
CA ASP A 26 18.15 8.04 14.26
C ASP A 26 18.92 9.15 13.51
N ARG A 27 19.91 8.78 12.69
CA ARG A 27 20.63 9.73 11.80
C ARG A 27 19.97 9.95 10.45
N ALA A 28 18.83 9.31 10.17
CA ALA A 28 18.20 9.38 8.87
C ALA A 28 17.67 10.79 8.56
N GLN A 29 17.92 11.27 7.35
CA GLN A 29 17.32 12.51 6.84
C GLN A 29 15.93 12.22 6.29
N LEU A 30 14.91 12.84 6.90
CA LEU A 30 13.52 12.70 6.46
C LEU A 30 13.26 13.66 5.31
N ARG A 31 12.82 13.11 4.17
CA ARG A 31 12.54 13.89 2.96
C ARG A 31 11.10 13.76 2.49
N VAL A 32 10.52 14.86 2.03
CA VAL A 32 9.22 14.90 1.34
C VAL A 32 9.42 15.64 0.03
N ALA A 33 9.02 15.01 -1.08
CA ALA A 33 9.21 15.55 -2.44
C ALA A 33 10.66 16.01 -2.72
N GLY A 34 11.64 15.26 -2.22
CA GLY A 34 13.07 15.55 -2.42
C GLY A 34 13.64 16.67 -1.55
N LYS A 35 12.88 17.23 -0.60
CA LYS A 35 13.37 18.24 0.36
C LYS A 35 13.50 17.67 1.75
N ASP A 36 14.56 18.02 2.47
CA ASP A 36 14.73 17.67 3.88
C ASP A 36 13.68 18.41 4.71
N VAL A 37 13.01 17.67 5.59
CA VAL A 37 11.91 18.17 6.44
C VAL A 37 12.09 17.71 7.87
N SER A 38 11.48 18.42 8.81
CA SER A 38 11.41 17.99 10.19
C SER A 38 10.59 16.70 10.33
N ARG A 39 10.79 15.97 11.43
CA ARG A 39 10.01 14.77 11.74
C ARG A 39 8.50 15.05 11.84
N ALA A 40 8.12 16.23 12.32
CA ALA A 40 6.72 16.63 12.42
C ALA A 40 6.09 16.84 11.04
N GLU A 41 6.79 17.53 10.14
CA GLU A 41 6.35 17.75 8.75
C GLU A 41 6.30 16.43 7.97
N TRP A 42 7.30 15.57 8.12
CA TRP A 42 7.30 14.24 7.53
C TRP A 42 6.09 13.41 8.01
N GLN A 43 5.84 13.40 9.32
CA GLN A 43 4.66 12.71 9.88
C GLN A 43 3.35 13.32 9.38
N ALA A 44 3.25 14.64 9.24
CA ALA A 44 2.08 15.31 8.69
C ALA A 44 1.86 14.93 7.22
N ALA A 45 2.91 14.92 6.40
CA ALA A 45 2.84 14.53 4.99
C ALA A 45 2.45 13.05 4.81
N VAL A 46 3.00 12.17 5.64
CA VAL A 46 2.61 10.74 5.65
C VAL A 46 1.15 10.60 6.08
N ARG A 47 0.73 11.28 7.16
CA ARG A 47 -0.66 11.24 7.62
C ARG A 47 -1.63 11.77 6.58
N ALA A 48 -1.30 12.87 5.90
CA ALA A 48 -2.11 13.45 4.83
C ALA A 48 -2.32 12.48 3.66
N ARG A 49 -1.34 11.61 3.38
CA ARG A 49 -1.47 10.55 2.37
C ARG A 49 -2.21 9.31 2.85
N VAL A 50 -2.36 9.12 4.16
CA VAL A 50 -2.85 7.88 4.78
C VAL A 50 -4.16 8.12 5.57
N THR A 51 -4.91 9.19 5.28
CA THR A 51 -6.16 9.48 6.00
C THR A 51 -7.23 8.44 5.65
N LYS A 52 -7.39 7.43 6.51
CA LYS A 52 -8.56 6.55 6.52
C LYS A 52 -9.76 7.33 7.07
N GLN A 53 -10.78 7.53 6.25
CA GLN A 53 -12.04 8.10 6.71
C GLN A 53 -12.90 7.03 7.41
N ARG A 54 -13.55 7.39 8.52
CA ARG A 54 -14.61 6.56 9.11
C ARG A 54 -15.92 6.92 8.43
N ILE A 55 -16.55 5.93 7.85
CA ILE A 55 -17.85 6.03 7.19
C ILE A 55 -18.74 4.91 7.73
N ASP A 56 -20.05 5.13 7.70
CA ASP A 56 -21.04 4.09 7.97
C ASP A 56 -21.44 3.46 6.63
N ILE A 57 -21.24 2.15 6.51
CA ILE A 57 -21.61 1.36 5.32
C ILE A 57 -22.31 0.08 5.78
N MET A 58 -23.30 -0.36 5.00
CA MET A 58 -23.90 -1.67 5.16
C MET A 58 -23.20 -2.67 4.23
N LEU A 59 -22.88 -3.84 4.76
CA LEU A 59 -22.34 -4.98 4.01
C LEU A 59 -23.16 -6.21 4.38
N ASP A 60 -23.41 -7.09 3.42
CA ASP A 60 -24.15 -8.30 3.66
C ASP A 60 -23.42 -9.21 4.66
N THR A 61 -24.18 -9.91 5.49
CA THR A 61 -23.66 -10.84 6.50
C THR A 61 -22.63 -11.83 5.92
N PRO A 62 -22.86 -12.48 4.76
CA PRO A 62 -21.90 -13.43 4.20
C PRO A 62 -20.56 -12.77 3.83
N ILE A 63 -20.57 -11.50 3.41
CA ILE A 63 -19.34 -10.76 3.09
C ILE A 63 -18.54 -10.50 4.36
N ILE A 64 -19.21 -10.05 5.43
CA ILE A 64 -18.57 -9.80 6.72
C ILE A 64 -17.96 -11.09 7.28
N GLU A 65 -18.69 -12.20 7.21
CA GLU A 65 -18.24 -13.51 7.68
C GLU A 65 -17.03 -14.02 6.90
N HIS A 66 -17.05 -13.90 5.57
CA HIS A 66 -15.91 -14.27 4.72
C HIS A 66 -14.63 -13.51 5.10
N PHE A 67 -14.71 -12.18 5.27
CA PHE A 67 -13.54 -11.40 5.66
C PHE A 67 -13.12 -11.61 7.12
N LYS A 68 -14.05 -11.99 8.01
CA LYS A 68 -13.71 -12.43 9.37
C LYS A 68 -12.97 -13.76 9.38
N SER A 69 -13.34 -14.73 8.53
CA SER A 69 -12.64 -16.01 8.46
C SER A 69 -11.24 -15.89 7.84
N LEU A 70 -11.04 -14.94 6.92
CA LEU A 70 -9.72 -14.63 6.35
C LEU A 70 -8.83 -13.80 7.29
N ALA A 71 -9.43 -13.09 8.24
CA ALA A 71 -8.72 -12.23 9.17
C ALA A 71 -8.01 -13.08 10.23
N GLY A 72 -6.72 -13.35 10.01
CA GLY A 72 -5.79 -13.75 11.08
C GLY A 72 -5.48 -12.56 12.00
N GLU A 73 -4.20 -12.27 12.23
CA GLU A 73 -3.78 -11.08 13.01
C GLU A 73 -4.16 -9.75 12.33
N ARG A 74 -4.31 -9.75 11.00
CA ARG A 74 -4.80 -8.60 10.24
C ARG A 74 -6.32 -8.51 10.39
N GLY A 75 -6.82 -7.54 11.15
CA GLY A 75 -8.27 -7.34 11.33
C GLY A 75 -9.03 -7.21 10.00
N TYR A 76 -10.24 -7.80 9.95
CA TYR A 76 -11.07 -7.94 8.74
C TYR A 76 -11.33 -6.62 8.00
N ARG A 77 -11.45 -5.48 8.71
CA ARG A 77 -11.62 -4.15 8.08
C ARG A 77 -10.44 -3.76 7.19
N THR A 78 -9.22 -4.16 7.55
CA THR A 78 -8.03 -3.90 6.73
C THR A 78 -8.09 -4.72 5.44
N LEU A 79 -8.48 -6.00 5.53
CA LEU A 79 -8.62 -6.85 4.36
C LEU A 79 -9.69 -6.33 3.38
N ILE A 80 -10.84 -5.91 3.89
CA ILE A 80 -11.89 -5.30 3.05
C ILE A 80 -11.35 -4.08 2.31
N ASN A 81 -10.68 -3.18 3.03
CA ASN A 81 -10.13 -1.97 2.43
C ASN A 81 -9.03 -2.26 1.39
N ASP A 82 -8.18 -3.25 1.65
CA ASP A 82 -7.13 -3.66 0.70
C ASP A 82 -7.72 -4.30 -0.55
N THR A 83 -8.78 -5.12 -0.42
CA THR A 83 -9.51 -5.68 -1.55
C THR A 83 -10.16 -4.58 -2.40
N LEU A 84 -10.85 -3.62 -1.78
CA LEU A 84 -11.44 -2.48 -2.49
C LEU A 84 -10.39 -1.66 -3.25
N ARG A 85 -9.22 -1.44 -2.62
CA ARG A 85 -8.09 -0.76 -3.26
C ARG A 85 -7.63 -1.50 -4.50
N ARG A 86 -7.42 -2.82 -4.40
CA ARG A 86 -6.99 -3.64 -5.54
C ARG A 86 -7.97 -3.57 -6.70
N VAL A 87 -9.27 -3.64 -6.43
CA VAL A 87 -10.31 -3.54 -7.47
C VAL A 87 -10.24 -2.19 -8.20
N ILE A 88 -10.04 -1.09 -7.48
CA ILE A 88 -9.86 0.24 -8.07
C ILE A 88 -8.61 0.25 -8.97
N GLU A 89 -7.47 -0.19 -8.44
CA GLU A 89 -6.19 -0.23 -9.17
C GLU A 89 -6.28 -1.10 -10.44
N THR A 90 -6.89 -2.28 -10.36
CA THR A 90 -7.06 -3.17 -11.51
C THR A 90 -8.05 -2.63 -12.54
N GLY A 91 -9.12 -1.97 -12.09
CA GLY A 91 -10.11 -1.38 -12.99
C GLY A 91 -9.52 -0.25 -13.84
N HIS A 92 -8.62 0.54 -13.26
CA HIS A 92 -7.86 1.55 -14.00
C HIS A 92 -6.92 0.90 -15.02
N LEU A 93 -6.15 -0.12 -14.61
CA LEU A 93 -5.24 -0.82 -15.50
C LEU A 93 -5.94 -1.43 -16.73
N GLU A 94 -7.10 -2.08 -16.53
CA GLU A 94 -7.85 -2.66 -17.65
C GLU A 94 -8.36 -1.59 -18.62
N ALA A 95 -8.86 -0.47 -18.08
CA ALA A 95 -9.34 0.64 -18.89
C ALA A 95 -8.22 1.25 -19.74
N ASP A 96 -7.05 1.48 -19.12
CA ASP A 96 -5.86 2.03 -19.77
C ASP A 96 -5.35 1.09 -20.86
N LEU A 97 -5.23 -0.21 -20.57
CA LEU A 97 -4.81 -1.21 -21.56
C LEU A 97 -5.78 -1.28 -22.74
N ARG A 98 -7.09 -1.24 -22.48
CA ARG A 98 -8.11 -1.23 -23.54
C ARG A 98 -8.02 0.01 -24.42
N GLN A 99 -7.70 1.17 -23.83
CA GLN A 99 -7.48 2.40 -24.59
C GLN A 99 -6.24 2.27 -25.48
N ILE A 100 -5.10 1.86 -24.93
CA ILE A 100 -3.85 1.67 -25.68
C ILE A 100 -4.06 0.71 -26.85
N ILE A 101 -4.68 -0.46 -26.61
CA ILE A 101 -4.97 -1.44 -27.68
C ILE A 101 -5.83 -0.82 -28.80
N ARG A 102 -6.84 0.01 -28.48
CA ARG A 102 -7.65 0.69 -29.50
C ARG A 102 -6.90 1.77 -30.26
N GLU A 103 -5.93 2.41 -29.63
CA GLU A 103 -5.06 3.39 -30.28
C GLU A 103 -4.12 2.67 -31.26
N GLU A 104 -3.47 1.59 -30.82
CA GLU A 104 -2.59 0.76 -31.67
C GLU A 104 -3.34 0.09 -32.84
N LEU A 105 -4.58 -0.39 -32.62
CA LEU A 105 -5.40 -0.91 -33.72
C LEU A 105 -5.79 0.18 -34.72
N ARG A 106 -6.03 1.41 -34.26
CA ARG A 106 -6.36 2.53 -35.16
C ARG A 106 -5.14 2.98 -35.95
N SER A 107 -3.96 3.09 -35.33
CA SER A 107 -2.72 3.42 -36.03
C SER A 107 -2.38 2.36 -37.08
N ALA A 108 -2.47 1.08 -36.74
CA ALA A 108 -2.20 -0.03 -37.65
C ALA A 108 -3.19 -0.18 -38.82
N THR A 109 -4.36 0.46 -38.76
CA THR A 109 -5.37 0.45 -39.84
C THR A 109 -5.27 1.69 -40.76
N HIS A 110 -4.50 2.71 -40.38
CA HIS A 110 -4.31 3.94 -41.15
C HIS A 110 -2.95 4.02 -41.88
N ASP A 111 -2.13 2.97 -41.81
CA ASP A 111 -0.96 2.68 -42.67
C ASP A 111 -1.34 1.63 -43.73
#